data_AF-Q0QCB5-F1
#
_entry.id   AF-Q0QCB5-F1
#
_cell.length_a   1.000
_cell.length_b   1.000
_cell.length_c   1.000
_cell.angle_alpha   90.00
_cell.angle_beta   90.00
_cell.angle_gamma   90.00
#
_symmetry.space_group_name_H-M   'P 1'
#
loop_
_entity.id
_entity.type
_entity.pdbx_description
1 polymer ?
#
loop_
_entity_poly.entity_id
_entity_poly.type
_entity_poly.pdbx_seq_one_letter_code
_entity_poly.pdbx_strand_id
1 'polypeptide(L)' 'MAAPRFFMLSWDMSFLFERISTDGLYWYVDGKKTEDVKSWRAAAIFEAGRLMTSRPDDR' A
#
# COMPACT_ATOMS: atom_id res chain seq x y z
N MET A 1 22.49 23.12 -20.86
CA MET A 1 22.75 21.66 -20.91
C MET A 1 22.10 21.03 -19.68
N ALA A 2 21.01 20.28 -19.87
CA ALA A 2 20.36 19.55 -18.78
C ALA A 2 20.90 18.12 -18.76
N ALA A 3 21.38 17.68 -17.60
CA ALA A 3 21.88 16.31 -17.39
C ALA A 3 20.74 15.31 -17.63
N PRO A 4 21.03 14.14 -18.23
CA PRO A 4 20.00 13.14 -18.50
C PRO A 4 19.54 12.56 -17.16
N ARG A 5 18.26 12.78 -16.82
CA ARG A 5 17.61 12.04 -15.74
C ARG A 5 17.52 10.60 -16.17
N PHE A 6 18.33 9.74 -15.55
CA PHE A 6 18.16 8.30 -15.60
C PHE A 6 16.73 7.98 -15.20
N PHE A 7 15.89 7.63 -16.17
CA PHE A 7 14.56 7.06 -15.97
C PHE A 7 14.75 5.63 -15.44
N MET A 8 15.04 5.51 -14.14
CA MET A 8 14.87 4.27 -13.43
C MET A 8 13.37 4.15 -13.16
N LEU A 9 12.68 3.37 -13.98
CA LEU A 9 11.28 2.98 -13.82
C LEU A 9 11.15 2.11 -12.55
N SER A 10 11.34 2.67 -11.35
CA SER A 10 10.79 2.05 -10.16
C SER A 10 9.28 2.13 -10.34
N TRP A 11 8.64 0.99 -10.56
CA TRP A 11 7.18 0.93 -10.66
C TRP A 11 6.60 1.55 -9.39
N ASP A 12 6.00 2.72 -9.51
CA ASP A 12 5.36 3.39 -8.39
C ASP A 12 4.12 2.59 -7.99
N MET A 13 4.28 1.77 -6.95
CA MET A 13 3.22 0.92 -6.39
C MET A 13 2.46 1.65 -5.28
N SER A 14 2.69 2.94 -5.05
CA SER A 14 2.08 3.67 -3.93
C SER A 14 0.55 3.67 -3.99
N PHE A 15 -0.03 3.62 -5.20
CA PHE A 15 -1.48 3.51 -5.40
C PHE A 15 -2.10 2.24 -4.78
N LEU A 16 -1.32 1.19 -4.56
CA LEU A 16 -1.82 -0.04 -3.91
C LEU A 16 -2.20 0.22 -2.46
N PHE A 17 -1.54 1.14 -1.76
CA PHE A 17 -1.85 1.49 -0.38
C PHE A 17 -3.18 2.24 -0.23
N GLU A 18 -3.66 2.90 -1.29
CA GLU A 18 -4.97 3.55 -1.29
C GLU A 18 -6.11 2.54 -1.53
N ARG A 19 -5.83 1.46 -2.26
CA ARG A 19 -6.84 0.52 -2.74
C ARG A 19 -6.92 -0.76 -1.93
N ILE A 20 -5.79 -1.23 -1.41
CA ILE A 20 -5.70 -2.50 -0.68
C ILE A 20 -5.69 -2.23 0.81
N SER A 21 -6.52 -2.96 1.56
CA SER A 21 -6.47 -3.01 3.01
C SER A 21 -6.70 -4.44 3.54
N THR A 22 -6.47 -4.66 4.82
CA THR A 22 -6.74 -5.92 5.51
C THR A 22 -7.17 -5.70 6.96
N ASP A 23 -8.05 -6.57 7.46
CA ASP A 23 -8.45 -6.65 8.86
C ASP A 23 -7.63 -7.72 9.64
N GLY A 24 -6.63 -8.32 8.98
CA GLY A 24 -5.81 -9.41 9.51
C GLY A 24 -6.36 -10.82 9.26
N LEU A 25 -7.62 -10.94 8.80
CA LEU A 25 -8.24 -12.21 8.40
C LEU A 25 -8.43 -12.30 6.89
N TYR A 26 -8.81 -11.18 6.26
CA TYR A 26 -9.07 -11.08 4.84
C TYR A 26 -8.39 -9.86 4.22
N TRP A 27 -8.10 -9.96 2.93
CA TRP A 27 -7.72 -8.83 2.11
C TRP A 27 -8.95 -8.17 1.51
N TYR A 28 -8.85 -6.87 1.32
CA TYR A 28 -9.87 -6.03 0.71
C TYR A 28 -9.23 -5.21 -0.40
N VAL A 29 -9.89 -5.13 -1.55
CA VAL A 29 -9.51 -4.26 -2.66
C VAL A 29 -10.70 -3.36 -2.96
N ASP A 30 -10.50 -2.05 -2.87
CA ASP A 30 -11.55 -1.04 -3.01
C ASP A 30 -12.76 -1.34 -2.08
N GLY A 31 -12.47 -1.79 -0.84
CA GLY A 31 -13.45 -2.18 0.17
C GLY A 31 -14.13 -3.54 -0.05
N LYS A 32 -13.83 -4.26 -1.14
CA LYS A 32 -14.40 -5.59 -1.42
C LYS A 32 -13.48 -6.69 -0.92
N LYS A 33 -14.03 -7.61 -0.13
CA LYS A 33 -13.35 -8.81 0.35
C LYS A 33 -12.87 -9.67 -0.83
N THR A 34 -11.60 -10.08 -0.82
CA THR A 34 -11.00 -10.86 -1.91
C THR A 34 -10.54 -12.25 -1.46
N GLU A 35 -9.49 -12.35 -0.64
CA GLU A 35 -8.87 -13.62 -0.24
C GLU A 35 -8.53 -13.66 1.25
N ASP A 36 -8.35 -14.86 1.81
CA ASP A 36 -7.88 -15.07 3.18
C ASP A 36 -6.43 -14.60 3.36
N VAL A 37 -6.12 -14.01 4.52
CA VAL A 37 -4.77 -13.66 4.92
C VAL A 37 -3.99 -14.92 5.26
N LYS A 38 -2.98 -15.23 4.45
CA LYS A 38 -2.10 -16.40 4.67
C LYS A 38 -1.05 -16.18 5.77
N SER A 39 -0.76 -14.92 6.11
CA SER A 39 0.22 -14.56 7.15
C SER A 39 -0.21 -13.29 7.87
N TRP A 40 -0.60 -13.44 9.13
CA TRP A 40 -0.98 -12.32 9.99
C TRP A 40 0.16 -11.31 10.19
N ARG A 41 1.42 -11.76 10.14
CA ARG A 41 2.60 -10.87 10.20
C ARG A 41 2.70 -9.97 8.98
N ALA A 42 2.47 -10.53 7.79
CA ALA A 42 2.51 -9.76 6.55
C ALA A 42 1.37 -8.74 6.51
N ALA A 43 0.17 -9.13 6.96
CA ALA A 43 -0.97 -8.22 7.08
C ALA A 43 -0.67 -7.05 8.05
N ALA A 44 -0.10 -7.34 9.22
CA ALA A 44 0.25 -6.30 10.19
C ALA A 44 1.30 -5.30 9.65
N ILE A 45 2.35 -5.79 8.98
CA ILE A 45 3.38 -4.93 8.38
C ILE A 45 2.78 -4.10 7.24
N PHE A 46 1.93 -4.71 6.40
CA PHE A 46 1.27 -4.01 5.30
C PHE A 46 0.38 -2.87 5.80
N GLU A 47 -0.52 -3.13 6.76
CA GLU A 47 -1.42 -2.10 7.29
C GLU A 47 -0.65 -0.98 8.00
N ALA A 48 0.42 -1.30 8.74
CA ALA A 48 1.27 -0.28 9.32
C ALA A 48 1.89 0.63 8.23
N GLY A 49 2.42 0.03 7.15
CA GLY A 49 2.95 0.78 6.00
C GLY A 49 1.90 1.65 5.31
N ARG A 50 0.68 1.11 5.15
CA ARG A 50 -0.46 1.80 4.57
C ARG A 50 -0.86 3.04 5.39
N LEU A 51 -0.96 2.89 6.72
CA LEU A 51 -1.31 3.96 7.65
C LEU A 51 -0.23 5.05 7.75
N MET A 52 1.05 4.68 7.63
CA MET A 52 2.14 5.66 7.58
C MET A 52 2.15 6.47 6.27
N THR A 53 1.60 5.91 5.19
CA THR A 53 1.48 6.58 3.87
C THR A 53 0.27 7.50 3.82
N SER A 54 -0.82 7.17 4.51
CA SER A 54 -1.92 8.11 4.72
C SER A 54 -1.43 9.23 5.64
N ARG A 55 -1.03 10.36 5.06
CA ARG A 55 -0.76 11.58 5.83
C ARG A 55 -1.98 11.86 6.74
N PRO A 56 -1.79 12.22 8.02
CA PRO A 56 -2.85 12.89 8.74
C PRO A 56 -3.12 14.20 7.98
N ASP A 57 -4.32 14.33 7.44
CA ASP A 57 -4.84 15.61 6.96
C ASP A 57 -4.74 16.57 8.16
N ASP A 58 -3.90 17.59 8.02
CA ASP A 58 -3.70 18.66 9.00
C ASP A 58 -5.06 19.35 9.20
N ARG A 59 -5.80 18.94 10.23
CA ARG A 59 -7.06 19.55 10.67
C ARG A 59 -6.97 19.94 12.13
#